data_AF-A0A818CWL4-F1
#
_entry.id   AF-A0A818CWL4-F1
#
_cell.length_a   1.000
_cell.length_b   1.000
_cell.length_c   1.000
_cell.angle_alpha   90.00
_cell.angle_beta   90.00
_cell.angle_gamma   90.00
#
_symmetry.space_group_name_H-M   'P 1'
#
loop_
_entity.id
_entity.type
_entity.pdbx_description
1 polymer ?
#
loop_
_entity_poly.entity_id
_entity_poly.type
_entity_poly.pdbx_seq_one_letter_code
_entity_poly.pdbx_strand_id
1 'polypeptide(L)'
;MTSLKLQLNKLADAHTQWQLTDSENRKRASFLYDPKVASTLDRETIYCLGTNGFEELCLLDSGFEEFERVLFSDTSLTFERSIQTKEVNDSLNLTIRRFLIRLSPYFLLSPAHKALEWLVHRFFIHFYNVDDLMRCILPYHEHNYFTRAIQMFRFNDKHSAWNWLESAQKAGTTISGLVMANRCATDLGFLNFICESTTMAVQEFGSNHSSLRVIINFYLKTLCSTILHSLSHKKKKKKKNSNEENFIAQFMPYLLKGLKSKSLDYKRATYLILSNLSNIFTFQTNIKDEILSVLSKEKLISMIMAMFAFVGDRLVRKDDLYSYQVMEKTIKTVIPSLYKEKNLEQRRPILAKITHVFVTSLAHLPAHRRQDIFRMLMESIGQDECLWFAPIQLFDSILLSPINRKNEETLKKSLIDANEQMLNSFNQFSSSTILISLTRILNVLLNLPDQITKNQSTPSTYSHLIDLRLYTTKHIHVFKYQLLTFVNNILSADFFIKMVNYFSFVCCC
;
A
#
# COMPACT_ATOMS: atom_id res chain seq x y z
N MET A 1 -28.84 14.17 -49.95
CA MET A 1 -27.85 13.08 -50.12
C MET A 1 -28.45 12.04 -51.07
N THR A 2 -27.72 11.57 -52.07
CA THR A 2 -28.22 10.61 -53.08
C THR A 2 -28.37 9.20 -52.50
N SER A 3 -29.35 8.43 -52.98
CA SER A 3 -29.68 7.06 -52.53
C SER A 3 -28.47 6.11 -52.50
N LEU A 4 -27.58 6.23 -53.50
CA LEU A 4 -26.34 5.46 -53.60
C LEU A 4 -25.34 5.75 -52.46
N LYS A 5 -25.27 7.02 -52.01
CA LYS A 5 -24.39 7.44 -50.90
C LYS A 5 -24.85 6.83 -49.57
N LEU A 6 -26.16 6.71 -49.37
CA LEU A 6 -26.74 6.03 -48.20
C LEU A 6 -26.51 4.51 -48.25
N GLN A 7 -26.52 3.90 -49.45
CA GLN A 7 -26.22 2.48 -49.62
C GLN A 7 -24.74 2.15 -49.39
N LEU A 8 -23.82 2.98 -49.90
CA LEU A 8 -22.38 2.83 -49.65
C LEU A 8 -22.02 3.08 -48.17
N ASN A 9 -22.63 4.08 -47.53
CA ASN A 9 -22.44 4.30 -46.10
C ASN A 9 -22.97 3.14 -45.23
N LYS A 10 -23.97 2.39 -45.68
CA LYS A 10 -24.46 1.19 -44.97
C LYS A 10 -23.54 -0.03 -45.14
N LEU A 11 -22.73 -0.08 -46.20
CA LEU A 11 -21.82 -1.19 -46.51
C LEU A 11 -20.40 -0.95 -46.02
N ALA A 12 -20.02 0.31 -45.76
CA ALA A 12 -18.71 0.66 -45.23
C ALA A 12 -18.54 0.19 -43.79
N ASP A 13 -17.38 -0.37 -43.46
CA ASP A 13 -17.04 -0.74 -42.08
C ASP A 13 -17.02 0.50 -41.16
N ALA A 14 -17.22 0.27 -39.86
CA ALA A 14 -17.35 1.36 -38.86
C ALA A 14 -16.16 2.34 -38.89
N HIS A 15 -14.94 1.86 -39.16
CA HIS A 15 -13.76 2.70 -39.31
C HIS A 15 -13.83 3.60 -40.55
N THR A 16 -14.23 3.05 -41.70
CA THR A 16 -14.37 3.82 -42.94
C THR A 16 -15.47 4.86 -42.80
N GLN A 17 -16.59 4.53 -42.16
CA GLN A 17 -17.64 5.50 -41.82
C GLN A 17 -17.11 6.63 -40.92
N TRP A 18 -16.24 6.30 -39.96
CA TRP A 18 -15.60 7.28 -39.09
C TRP A 18 -14.74 8.27 -39.87
N GLN A 19 -13.88 7.77 -40.76
CA GLN A 19 -13.01 8.61 -41.58
C GLN A 19 -13.81 9.48 -42.57
N LEU A 20 -14.85 8.91 -43.18
CA LEU A 20 -15.73 9.66 -44.10
C LEU A 20 -16.42 10.82 -43.37
N THR A 21 -16.94 10.58 -42.17
CA THR A 21 -17.61 11.63 -41.37
C THR A 21 -16.64 12.73 -40.91
N ASP A 22 -15.40 12.39 -40.59
CA ASP A 22 -14.35 13.37 -40.25
C ASP A 22 -13.94 14.19 -41.48
N SER A 23 -13.72 13.52 -42.62
CA SER A 23 -13.39 14.17 -43.89
C SER A 23 -14.49 15.12 -44.38
N GLU A 24 -15.76 14.71 -44.28
CA GLU A 24 -16.90 15.55 -44.68
C GLU A 24 -16.98 16.83 -43.84
N ASN A 25 -16.68 16.73 -42.54
CA ASN A 25 -16.74 17.87 -41.63
C ASN A 25 -15.42 18.65 -41.54
N ARG A 26 -14.40 18.27 -42.32
CA ARG A 26 -13.01 18.79 -42.23
C ARG A 26 -12.51 18.79 -40.78
N LYS A 27 -12.81 17.72 -40.04
CA LYS A 27 -12.38 17.52 -38.66
C LYS A 27 -11.49 16.29 -38.59
N ARG A 28 -10.58 16.29 -37.62
CA ARG A 28 -9.79 15.12 -37.28
C ARG A 28 -9.60 15.05 -35.78
N ALA A 29 -9.74 13.86 -35.20
CA ALA A 29 -9.43 13.66 -33.78
C ALA A 29 -7.96 14.01 -33.52
N SER A 30 -7.73 14.85 -32.52
CA SER A 30 -6.42 15.34 -32.12
C SER A 30 -6.41 15.62 -30.63
N PHE A 31 -5.29 15.30 -30.00
CA PHE A 31 -5.05 15.60 -28.59
C PHE A 31 -4.46 17.00 -28.42
N LEU A 32 -3.61 17.45 -29.34
CA LEU A 32 -2.90 18.72 -29.23
C LEU A 32 -3.63 19.89 -29.89
N TYR A 33 -4.35 19.65 -30.98
CA TYR A 33 -4.90 20.69 -31.83
C TYR A 33 -6.43 20.68 -31.83
N ASP A 34 -7.03 21.83 -32.20
CA ASP A 34 -8.45 21.86 -32.52
C ASP A 34 -8.73 20.92 -33.72
N PRO A 35 -9.84 20.16 -33.74
CA PRO A 35 -10.12 19.22 -34.80
C PRO A 35 -10.11 19.80 -36.22
N LYS A 36 -10.42 21.09 -36.39
CA LYS A 36 -10.35 21.76 -37.70
C LYS A 36 -8.93 22.10 -38.11
N VAL A 37 -8.05 22.40 -37.15
CA VAL A 37 -6.63 22.65 -37.42
C VAL A 37 -5.93 21.32 -37.69
N ALA A 38 -6.21 20.31 -36.89
CA ALA A 38 -5.66 18.97 -37.04
C ALA A 38 -5.94 18.33 -38.41
N SER A 39 -7.07 18.65 -39.04
CA SER A 39 -7.40 18.14 -40.38
C SER A 39 -6.57 18.75 -41.50
N THR A 40 -5.91 19.90 -41.25
CA THR A 40 -5.04 20.58 -42.22
C THR A 40 -3.57 20.18 -42.10
N LEU A 41 -3.18 19.55 -40.98
CA LEU A 41 -1.81 19.13 -40.74
C LEU A 41 -1.46 17.91 -41.59
N ASP A 42 -0.28 17.96 -42.18
CA ASP A 42 0.28 16.87 -42.94
C ASP A 42 0.83 15.76 -42.03
N ARG A 43 0.94 14.56 -42.61
CA ARG A 43 1.35 13.36 -41.87
C ARG A 43 2.79 13.45 -41.39
N GLU A 44 3.68 14.04 -42.19
CA GLU A 44 5.10 14.16 -41.89
C GLU A 44 5.32 15.10 -40.72
N THR A 45 4.63 16.25 -40.68
CA THR A 45 4.67 17.16 -39.52
C THR A 45 4.26 16.47 -38.22
N ILE A 46 3.16 15.70 -38.23
CA ILE A 46 2.69 15.01 -37.01
C ILE A 46 3.62 13.86 -36.62
N TYR A 47 4.22 13.18 -37.60
CA TYR A 47 5.24 12.17 -37.34
C TYR A 47 6.48 12.79 -36.67
N CYS A 48 7.06 13.85 -37.25
CA CYS A 48 8.20 14.55 -36.69
C CYS A 48 7.91 15.09 -35.27
N LEU A 49 6.70 15.58 -35.03
CA LEU A 49 6.26 15.98 -33.70
C LEU A 49 6.23 14.80 -32.72
N GLY A 50 5.66 13.67 -33.17
CA GLY A 50 5.55 12.44 -32.38
C GLY A 50 6.89 11.82 -32.04
N THR A 51 7.81 11.73 -33.01
CA THR A 51 9.16 11.20 -32.81
C THR A 51 9.97 12.08 -31.88
N ASN A 52 9.90 13.41 -32.03
CA ASN A 52 10.52 14.34 -31.09
C ASN A 52 10.01 14.15 -29.64
N GLY A 53 8.70 13.98 -29.47
CA GLY A 53 8.13 13.67 -28.15
C GLY A 53 8.57 12.31 -27.61
N PHE A 54 8.69 11.31 -28.49
CA PHE A 54 9.16 9.98 -28.14
C PHE A 54 10.64 9.96 -27.71
N GLU A 55 11.51 10.68 -28.41
CA GLU A 55 12.92 10.86 -28.05
C GLU A 55 13.04 11.52 -26.67
N GLU A 56 12.29 12.59 -26.42
CA GLU A 56 12.21 13.24 -25.10
C GLU A 56 11.73 12.26 -24.00
N LEU A 57 10.81 11.35 -24.31
CA LEU A 57 10.38 10.30 -23.37
C LEU A 57 11.47 9.25 -23.11
N CYS A 58 12.23 8.85 -24.14
CA CYS A 58 13.35 7.92 -23.99
C CYS A 58 14.44 8.49 -23.08
N LEU A 59 14.67 9.81 -23.12
CA LEU A 59 15.56 10.49 -22.18
C LEU A 59 15.08 10.43 -20.72
N LEU A 60 13.76 10.30 -20.49
CA LEU A 60 13.17 10.19 -19.15
C LEU A 60 13.08 8.74 -18.64
N ASP A 61 12.83 7.78 -19.54
CA ASP A 61 12.76 6.35 -19.27
C ASP A 61 13.24 5.56 -20.51
N SER A 62 14.41 4.95 -20.42
CA SER A 62 14.98 4.14 -21.52
C SER A 62 14.12 2.93 -21.88
N GLY A 63 13.17 2.54 -21.03
CA GLY A 63 12.19 1.52 -21.35
C GLY A 63 11.26 1.88 -22.52
N PHE A 64 11.25 3.13 -22.99
CA PHE A 64 10.52 3.49 -24.21
C PHE A 64 11.21 3.05 -25.51
N GLU A 65 12.52 2.81 -25.51
CA GLU A 65 13.29 2.45 -26.72
C GLU A 65 12.76 1.18 -27.39
N GLU A 66 12.14 0.27 -26.63
CA GLU A 66 11.56 -0.97 -27.18
C GLU A 66 10.44 -0.72 -28.21
N PHE A 67 9.79 0.45 -28.17
CA PHE A 67 8.65 0.79 -29.02
C PHE A 67 9.05 1.49 -30.32
N GLU A 68 10.29 1.96 -30.44
CA GLU A 68 10.76 2.79 -31.55
C GLU A 68 10.52 2.08 -32.89
N ARG A 69 10.99 0.83 -33.00
CA ARG A 69 10.94 0.05 -34.24
C ARG A 69 9.52 -0.16 -34.78
N VAL A 70 8.54 -0.30 -33.89
CA VAL A 70 7.16 -0.66 -34.26
C VAL A 70 6.27 0.58 -34.39
N LEU A 71 6.37 1.53 -33.46
CA LEU A 71 5.44 2.66 -33.37
C LEU A 71 5.99 3.97 -33.95
N PHE A 72 7.32 4.16 -33.93
CA PHE A 72 7.98 5.42 -34.26
C PHE A 72 9.08 5.28 -35.32
N SER A 73 9.11 4.18 -36.06
CA SER A 73 10.02 4.00 -37.18
C SER A 73 9.48 4.64 -38.45
N ASP A 74 10.33 4.90 -39.43
CA ASP A 74 9.92 5.51 -40.70
C ASP A 74 8.89 4.64 -41.45
N THR A 75 8.87 3.34 -41.21
CA THR A 75 7.87 2.42 -41.78
C THR A 75 6.46 2.66 -41.24
N SER A 76 6.32 3.26 -40.05
CA SER A 76 5.03 3.58 -39.44
C SER A 76 4.28 4.70 -40.20
N LEU A 77 4.99 5.56 -40.94
CA LEU A 77 4.40 6.61 -41.79
C LEU A 77 3.46 6.05 -42.85
N THR A 78 3.79 4.89 -43.43
CA THR A 78 3.04 4.24 -44.51
C THR A 78 2.14 3.11 -44.01
N PHE A 79 2.25 2.71 -42.74
CA PHE A 79 1.44 1.65 -42.12
C PHE A 79 -0.07 1.97 -41.98
N GLU A 80 -0.93 1.33 -42.76
CA GLU A 80 -2.39 1.49 -42.63
C GLU A 80 -3.03 0.32 -41.90
N ARG A 81 -3.71 0.63 -40.79
CA ARG A 81 -4.25 -0.37 -39.85
C ARG A 81 -5.47 -1.13 -40.37
N SER A 82 -6.32 -0.46 -41.14
CA SER A 82 -7.58 -1.01 -41.68
C SER A 82 -7.36 -2.13 -42.70
N ILE A 83 -6.20 -2.17 -43.34
CA ILE A 83 -5.86 -3.14 -44.39
C ILE A 83 -5.01 -4.31 -43.85
N GLN A 84 -4.61 -4.29 -42.58
CA GLN A 84 -3.81 -5.37 -42.00
C GLN A 84 -4.65 -6.57 -41.59
N THR A 85 -3.98 -7.72 -41.47
CA THR A 85 -4.61 -8.93 -40.92
C THR A 85 -4.94 -8.76 -39.45
N LYS A 86 -5.85 -9.61 -38.96
CA LYS A 86 -6.26 -9.60 -37.55
C LYS A 86 -5.09 -9.87 -36.61
N GLU A 87 -4.20 -10.79 -36.97
CA GLU A 87 -3.05 -11.19 -36.17
C GLU A 87 -2.05 -10.04 -36.01
N VAL A 88 -1.79 -9.29 -37.09
CA VAL A 88 -0.93 -8.09 -37.05
C VAL A 88 -1.56 -7.01 -36.17
N ASN A 89 -2.87 -6.80 -36.31
CA ASN A 89 -3.61 -5.85 -35.49
C ASN A 89 -3.64 -6.24 -34.00
N ASP A 90 -3.71 -7.53 -33.67
CA ASP A 90 -3.66 -8.04 -32.29
C ASP A 90 -2.25 -7.88 -31.68
N SER A 91 -1.20 -8.13 -32.46
CA SER A 91 0.18 -7.84 -32.03
C SER A 91 0.40 -6.34 -31.80
N LEU A 92 -0.12 -5.49 -32.71
CA LEU A 92 -0.06 -4.04 -32.56
C LEU A 92 -0.81 -3.55 -31.33
N ASN A 93 -2.00 -4.12 -31.06
CA ASN A 93 -2.78 -3.84 -29.85
C ASN A 93 -1.98 -4.09 -28.58
N LEU A 94 -1.25 -5.21 -28.52
CA LEU A 94 -0.41 -5.54 -27.38
C LEU A 94 0.72 -4.51 -27.21
N THR A 95 1.38 -4.13 -28.29
CA THR A 95 2.45 -3.12 -28.27
C THR A 95 1.94 -1.75 -27.81
N ILE A 96 0.81 -1.30 -28.36
CA ILE A 96 0.18 -0.02 -27.99
C ILE A 96 -0.25 -0.03 -26.53
N ARG A 97 -0.84 -1.13 -26.04
CA ARG A 97 -1.19 -1.28 -24.62
C ARG A 97 0.01 -1.11 -23.72
N ARG A 98 1.13 -1.80 -24.01
CA ARG A 98 2.36 -1.70 -23.21
C ARG A 98 2.93 -0.28 -23.23
N PHE A 99 2.94 0.36 -24.40
CA PHE A 99 3.35 1.76 -24.53
C PHE A 99 2.47 2.70 -23.70
N LEU A 100 1.14 2.55 -23.74
CA LEU A 100 0.20 3.39 -22.99
C LEU A 100 0.30 3.18 -21.47
N ILE A 101 0.55 1.95 -21.01
CA ILE A 101 0.85 1.68 -19.60
C ILE A 101 2.14 2.42 -19.19
N ARG A 102 3.19 2.35 -20.01
CA ARG A 102 4.47 3.04 -19.75
C ARG A 102 4.34 4.56 -19.81
N LEU A 103 3.49 5.08 -20.69
CA LEU A 103 3.24 6.51 -20.88
C LEU A 103 2.42 7.13 -19.75
N SER A 104 1.52 6.37 -19.11
CA SER A 104 0.60 6.89 -18.09
C SER A 104 1.27 7.77 -17.02
N PRO A 105 2.40 7.40 -16.38
CA PRO A 105 3.05 8.23 -15.35
C PRO A 105 3.54 9.59 -15.87
N TYR A 106 3.84 9.67 -17.17
CA TYR A 106 4.34 10.86 -17.86
C TYR A 106 3.23 11.64 -18.57
N PHE A 107 1.97 11.21 -18.45
CA PHE A 107 0.85 11.75 -19.23
C PHE A 107 0.72 13.28 -19.17
N LEU A 108 1.05 13.91 -18.04
CA LEU A 108 0.95 15.37 -17.91
C LEU A 108 2.10 16.15 -18.58
N LEU A 109 3.11 15.47 -19.12
CA LEU A 109 4.26 16.08 -19.76
C LEU A 109 4.01 16.30 -21.26
N SER A 110 4.52 17.41 -21.80
CA SER A 110 4.47 17.71 -23.23
C SER A 110 5.00 16.57 -24.14
N PRO A 111 6.15 15.93 -23.85
CA PRO A 111 6.62 14.75 -24.60
C PRO A 111 5.56 13.66 -24.80
N ALA A 112 4.81 13.34 -23.74
CA ALA A 112 3.77 12.31 -23.78
C ALA A 112 2.61 12.70 -24.71
N HIS A 113 2.22 13.97 -24.69
CA HIS A 113 1.16 14.48 -25.56
C HIS A 113 1.55 14.46 -27.05
N LYS A 114 2.79 14.84 -27.36
CA LYS A 114 3.35 14.76 -28.72
C LYS A 114 3.35 13.32 -29.24
N ALA A 115 3.84 12.37 -28.44
CA ALA A 115 3.86 10.96 -28.80
C ALA A 115 2.43 10.38 -28.95
N LEU A 116 1.51 10.75 -28.06
CA LEU A 116 0.09 10.36 -28.17
C LEU A 116 -0.57 10.91 -29.44
N GLU A 117 -0.24 12.13 -29.86
CA GLU A 117 -0.79 12.74 -31.08
C GLU A 117 -0.50 11.85 -32.30
N TRP A 118 0.74 11.37 -32.44
CA TRP A 118 1.10 10.43 -33.50
C TRP A 118 0.28 9.14 -33.44
N LEU A 119 0.11 8.56 -32.25
CA LEU A 119 -0.65 7.32 -32.10
C LEU A 119 -2.14 7.50 -32.41
N VAL A 120 -2.73 8.61 -31.98
CA VAL A 120 -4.12 8.99 -32.28
C VAL A 120 -4.30 9.17 -33.79
N HIS A 121 -3.34 9.82 -34.44
CA HIS A 121 -3.42 10.19 -35.84
C HIS A 121 -3.15 9.03 -36.81
N ARG A 122 -2.19 8.15 -36.49
CA ARG A 122 -1.75 7.05 -37.36
C ARG A 122 -2.44 5.73 -37.05
N PHE A 123 -2.45 5.34 -35.79
CA PHE A 123 -2.97 4.02 -35.36
C PHE A 123 -4.43 4.08 -34.89
N PHE A 124 -5.03 5.26 -34.86
CA PHE A 124 -6.42 5.48 -34.45
C PHE A 124 -6.73 4.86 -33.07
N ILE A 125 -5.83 5.06 -32.10
CA ILE A 125 -5.95 4.43 -30.77
C ILE A 125 -7.22 4.85 -30.02
N HIS A 126 -7.75 6.05 -30.30
CA HIS A 126 -9.02 6.54 -29.77
C HIS A 126 -10.24 5.79 -30.33
N PHE A 127 -10.07 4.99 -31.39
CA PHE A 127 -11.12 4.16 -31.97
C PHE A 127 -10.89 2.67 -31.68
N TYR A 128 -9.67 2.16 -31.90
CA TYR A 128 -9.37 0.73 -31.77
C TYR A 128 -8.90 0.31 -30.36
N ASN A 129 -8.26 1.21 -29.61
CA ASN A 129 -7.63 0.92 -28.32
C ASN A 129 -8.26 1.76 -27.19
N VAL A 130 -9.60 1.92 -27.23
CA VAL A 130 -10.34 2.78 -26.31
C VAL A 130 -10.04 2.44 -24.86
N ASP A 131 -10.12 1.15 -24.51
CA ASP A 131 -9.89 0.69 -23.15
C ASP A 131 -8.45 0.95 -22.70
N ASP A 132 -7.45 0.64 -23.53
CA ASP A 132 -6.04 0.88 -23.18
C ASP A 132 -5.75 2.38 -22.99
N LEU A 133 -6.32 3.24 -23.83
CA LEU A 133 -6.20 4.69 -23.69
C LEU A 133 -6.92 5.20 -22.45
N MET A 134 -8.11 4.66 -22.12
CA MET A 134 -8.81 4.97 -20.87
C MET A 134 -7.97 4.61 -19.63
N ARG A 135 -7.30 3.44 -19.61
CA ARG A 135 -6.40 3.05 -18.52
C ARG A 135 -5.27 4.07 -18.32
N CYS A 136 -4.74 4.61 -19.41
CA CYS A 136 -3.67 5.60 -19.38
C CYS A 136 -4.12 6.94 -18.77
N ILE A 137 -5.33 7.41 -19.10
CA ILE A 137 -5.79 8.78 -18.76
C ILE A 137 -6.61 8.87 -17.46
N LEU A 138 -7.30 7.79 -17.05
CA LEU A 138 -8.19 7.79 -15.88
C LEU A 138 -7.56 8.24 -14.55
N PRO A 139 -6.28 7.94 -14.25
CA PRO A 139 -5.63 8.48 -13.06
C PRO A 139 -5.68 10.02 -12.97
N TYR A 140 -5.87 10.68 -14.11
CA TYR A 140 -5.89 12.14 -14.26
C TYR A 140 -7.30 12.72 -14.47
N HIS A 141 -8.37 12.00 -14.10
CA HIS A 141 -9.78 12.41 -14.24
C HIS A 141 -10.14 13.82 -13.69
N GLU A 142 -9.36 14.34 -12.72
CA GLU A 142 -9.53 15.67 -12.14
C GLU A 142 -8.77 16.78 -12.94
N HIS A 143 -8.04 16.43 -14.00
CA HIS A 143 -7.25 17.36 -14.83
C HIS A 143 -7.89 17.64 -16.20
N ASN A 144 -7.69 18.86 -16.72
CA ASN A 144 -8.22 19.27 -18.03
C ASN A 144 -7.64 18.46 -19.21
N TYR A 145 -6.44 17.89 -19.08
CA TYR A 145 -5.87 16.99 -20.10
C TYR A 145 -6.68 15.69 -20.24
N PHE A 146 -7.28 15.19 -19.16
CA PHE A 146 -8.22 14.08 -19.26
C PHE A 146 -9.47 14.49 -20.04
N THR A 147 -10.04 15.67 -19.75
CA THR A 147 -11.19 16.19 -20.49
C THR A 147 -10.88 16.34 -21.99
N ARG A 148 -9.70 16.85 -22.33
CA ARG A 148 -9.25 16.94 -23.72
C ARG A 148 -9.11 15.56 -24.37
N ALA A 149 -8.55 14.59 -23.65
CA ALA A 149 -8.44 13.22 -24.15
C ALA A 149 -9.82 12.60 -24.41
N ILE A 150 -10.78 12.78 -23.49
CA ILE A 150 -12.10 12.18 -23.68
C ILE A 150 -12.87 12.78 -24.86
N GLN A 151 -12.60 14.05 -25.22
CA GLN A 151 -13.19 14.71 -26.39
C GLN A 151 -12.79 14.08 -27.73
N MET A 152 -11.73 13.26 -27.75
CA MET A 152 -11.32 12.54 -28.96
C MET A 152 -12.19 11.30 -29.25
N PHE A 153 -12.89 10.76 -28.24
CA PHE A 153 -13.75 9.58 -28.43
C PHE A 153 -15.09 9.96 -29.05
N ARG A 154 -15.80 8.97 -29.62
CA ARG A 154 -17.22 9.11 -29.98
C ARG A 154 -18.03 8.09 -29.17
N PHE A 155 -18.63 8.56 -28.08
CA PHE A 155 -19.58 7.78 -27.27
C PHE A 155 -20.95 7.80 -27.95
N ASN A 156 -21.12 7.10 -29.07
CA ASN A 156 -22.40 7.05 -29.79
C ASN A 156 -22.96 5.63 -29.90
N ASP A 157 -22.32 4.68 -29.23
CA ASP A 157 -22.68 3.28 -29.27
C ASP A 157 -23.43 2.91 -27.98
N LYS A 158 -24.66 2.41 -28.09
CA LYS A 158 -25.55 2.15 -26.93
C LYS A 158 -24.96 1.15 -25.93
N HIS A 159 -23.98 0.36 -26.36
CA HIS A 159 -23.34 -0.69 -25.56
C HIS A 159 -21.98 -0.30 -24.98
N SER A 160 -21.48 0.92 -25.23
CA SER A 160 -20.19 1.34 -24.69
C SER A 160 -20.22 1.51 -23.16
N ALA A 161 -19.26 0.87 -22.48
CA ALA A 161 -19.03 1.01 -21.04
C ALA A 161 -18.69 2.45 -20.61
N TRP A 162 -18.33 3.31 -21.57
CA TRP A 162 -17.84 4.66 -21.36
C TRP A 162 -18.89 5.76 -21.59
N ASN A 163 -20.13 5.42 -21.95
CA ASN A 163 -21.19 6.39 -22.25
C ASN A 163 -21.50 7.36 -21.10
N TRP A 164 -21.24 6.96 -19.86
CA TRP A 164 -21.44 7.82 -18.70
C TRP A 164 -20.53 9.07 -18.69
N LEU A 165 -19.47 9.08 -19.51
CA LEU A 165 -18.55 10.21 -19.70
C LEU A 165 -19.07 11.26 -20.70
N GLU A 166 -20.13 10.97 -21.46
CA GLU A 166 -20.62 11.82 -22.56
C GLU A 166 -20.98 13.23 -22.09
N SER A 167 -21.57 13.36 -20.91
CA SER A 167 -21.93 14.67 -20.33
C SER A 167 -20.69 15.52 -20.04
N ALA A 168 -19.67 14.93 -19.42
CA ALA A 168 -18.39 15.59 -19.14
C ALA A 168 -17.61 15.93 -20.43
N GLN A 169 -17.68 15.02 -21.41
CA GLN A 169 -17.07 15.21 -22.72
C GLN A 169 -17.62 16.44 -23.44
N LYS A 170 -18.95 16.55 -23.54
CA LYS A 170 -19.63 17.68 -24.21
C LYS A 170 -19.46 19.00 -23.46
N ALA A 171 -19.51 18.95 -22.13
CA ALA A 171 -19.36 20.14 -21.30
C ALA A 171 -17.89 20.62 -21.22
N GLY A 172 -16.92 19.76 -21.53
CA GLY A 172 -15.51 20.08 -21.35
C GLY A 172 -15.14 20.22 -19.86
N THR A 173 -15.74 19.40 -19.00
CA THR A 173 -15.53 19.45 -17.54
C THR A 173 -14.73 18.24 -17.04
N THR A 174 -14.07 18.42 -15.90
CA THR A 174 -13.36 17.34 -15.20
C THR A 174 -14.33 16.53 -14.35
N ILE A 175 -13.91 15.33 -13.94
CA ILE A 175 -14.71 14.41 -13.14
C ILE A 175 -14.18 14.41 -11.72
N SER A 176 -15.07 14.60 -10.74
CA SER A 176 -14.68 14.55 -9.34
C SER A 176 -14.45 13.11 -8.88
N GLY A 177 -13.54 12.92 -7.91
CA GLY A 177 -13.30 11.60 -7.31
C GLY A 177 -14.55 10.94 -6.72
N LEU A 178 -15.56 11.73 -6.28
CA LEU A 178 -16.84 11.19 -5.79
C LEU A 178 -17.65 10.53 -6.90
N VAL A 179 -17.68 11.12 -8.10
CA VAL A 179 -18.36 10.52 -9.26
C VAL A 179 -17.69 9.21 -9.65
N MET A 180 -16.35 9.15 -9.63
CA MET A 180 -15.61 7.91 -9.87
C MET A 180 -15.91 6.82 -8.83
N ALA A 181 -15.94 7.19 -7.55
CA ALA A 181 -16.30 6.28 -6.47
C ALA A 181 -17.74 5.75 -6.61
N ASN A 182 -18.69 6.63 -6.95
CA ASN A 182 -20.08 6.25 -7.18
C ASN A 182 -20.22 5.31 -8.38
N ARG A 183 -19.46 5.53 -9.45
CA ARG A 183 -19.44 4.62 -10.60
C ARG A 183 -18.88 3.25 -10.20
N CYS A 184 -17.75 3.21 -9.48
CA CYS A 184 -17.18 1.96 -8.98
C CYS A 184 -18.13 1.18 -8.05
N ALA A 185 -18.96 1.89 -7.27
CA ALA A 185 -19.95 1.26 -6.40
C ALA A 185 -21.16 0.66 -7.15
N THR A 186 -21.49 1.23 -8.31
CA THR A 186 -22.72 0.89 -9.06
C THR A 186 -22.44 -0.05 -10.23
N ASP A 187 -21.27 0.07 -10.86
CA ASP A 187 -20.86 -0.71 -12.02
C ASP A 187 -19.64 -1.58 -11.67
N LEU A 188 -19.93 -2.87 -11.48
CA LEU A 188 -18.93 -3.90 -11.20
C LEU A 188 -17.95 -4.12 -12.37
N GLY A 189 -18.38 -3.84 -13.61
CA GLY A 189 -17.50 -3.91 -14.78
C GLY A 189 -16.42 -2.84 -14.72
N PHE A 190 -16.81 -1.61 -14.37
CA PHE A 190 -15.86 -0.51 -14.17
C PHE A 190 -14.92 -0.77 -12.98
N LEU A 191 -15.43 -1.31 -11.86
CA LEU A 191 -14.57 -1.73 -10.74
C LEU A 191 -13.51 -2.74 -11.19
N ASN A 192 -13.95 -3.77 -11.92
CA ASN A 192 -13.06 -4.82 -12.44
C ASN A 192 -11.97 -4.23 -13.35
N PHE A 193 -12.36 -3.29 -14.21
CA PHE A 193 -11.46 -2.57 -15.09
C PHE A 193 -10.37 -1.82 -14.32
N ILE A 194 -10.70 -1.09 -13.25
CA ILE A 194 -9.73 -0.36 -12.42
C ILE A 194 -8.75 -1.32 -11.73
N CYS A 195 -9.26 -2.44 -11.22
CA CYS A 195 -8.44 -3.45 -10.55
C CYS A 195 -7.48 -4.13 -11.52
N GLU A 196 -7.99 -4.53 -12.68
CA GLU A 196 -7.21 -5.13 -13.75
C GLU A 196 -6.11 -4.17 -14.24
N SER A 197 -6.44 -2.89 -14.42
CA SER A 197 -5.49 -1.85 -14.84
C SER A 197 -4.28 -1.78 -13.91
N THR A 198 -4.53 -1.86 -12.61
CA THR A 198 -3.48 -1.85 -11.60
C THR A 198 -2.63 -3.10 -11.67
N THR A 199 -3.24 -4.27 -11.85
CA THR A 199 -2.48 -5.53 -12.01
C THR A 199 -1.62 -5.55 -13.27
N MET A 200 -2.12 -5.02 -14.38
CA MET A 200 -1.37 -4.92 -15.64
C MET A 200 -0.18 -3.97 -15.50
N ALA A 201 -0.39 -2.81 -14.87
CA ALA A 201 0.71 -1.87 -14.60
C ALA A 201 1.80 -2.51 -13.72
N VAL A 202 1.42 -3.23 -12.65
CA VAL A 202 2.37 -3.93 -11.78
C VAL A 202 3.12 -5.04 -12.52
N GLN A 203 2.49 -5.69 -13.49
CA GLN A 203 3.17 -6.67 -14.35
C GLN A 203 4.20 -6.01 -15.28
N GLU A 204 3.86 -4.87 -15.88
CA GLU A 204 4.74 -4.15 -16.83
C GLU A 204 5.93 -3.50 -16.13
N PHE A 205 5.70 -2.79 -15.01
CA PHE A 205 6.76 -2.05 -14.31
C PHE A 205 7.48 -2.85 -13.21
N GLY A 206 6.95 -4.03 -12.86
CA GLY A 206 7.51 -4.88 -11.81
C GLY A 206 7.57 -4.19 -10.43
N SER A 207 8.80 -3.91 -9.97
CA SER A 207 9.08 -3.28 -8.67
C SER A 207 9.42 -1.79 -8.77
N ASN A 208 9.27 -1.16 -9.94
CA ASN A 208 9.62 0.25 -10.12
C ASN A 208 8.59 1.17 -9.43
N HIS A 209 9.01 1.74 -8.30
CA HIS A 209 8.18 2.56 -7.42
C HIS A 209 7.68 3.85 -8.07
N SER A 210 8.55 4.56 -8.79
CA SER A 210 8.21 5.88 -9.35
C SER A 210 7.11 5.78 -10.41
N SER A 211 7.22 4.82 -11.32
CA SER A 211 6.27 4.60 -12.42
C SER A 211 4.92 4.07 -11.93
N LEU A 212 4.90 3.23 -10.90
CA LEU A 212 3.66 2.67 -10.36
C LEU A 212 2.86 3.63 -9.47
N ARG A 213 3.51 4.69 -8.96
CA ARG A 213 2.94 5.59 -7.95
C ARG A 213 1.59 6.16 -8.34
N VAL A 214 1.46 6.68 -9.57
CA VAL A 214 0.22 7.33 -10.02
C VAL A 214 -0.94 6.35 -10.07
N ILE A 215 -0.73 5.19 -10.70
CA ILE A 215 -1.76 4.17 -10.90
C ILE A 215 -2.18 3.55 -9.57
N ILE A 216 -1.22 3.22 -8.69
CA ILE A 216 -1.51 2.65 -7.36
C ILE A 216 -2.25 3.67 -6.48
N ASN A 217 -1.87 4.95 -6.52
CA ASN A 217 -2.57 5.98 -5.76
C ASN A 217 -4.00 6.18 -6.26
N PHE A 218 -4.20 6.17 -7.58
CA PHE A 218 -5.54 6.24 -8.17
C PHE A 218 -6.41 5.04 -7.76
N TYR A 219 -5.86 3.83 -7.84
CA TYR A 219 -6.50 2.60 -7.36
C TYR A 219 -6.89 2.69 -5.88
N LEU A 220 -5.95 3.09 -5.02
CA LEU A 220 -6.18 3.23 -3.59
C LEU A 220 -7.24 4.29 -3.28
N LYS A 221 -7.12 5.50 -3.85
CA LYS A 221 -8.06 6.61 -3.64
C LYS A 221 -9.47 6.21 -4.05
N THR A 222 -9.61 5.63 -5.25
CA THR A 222 -10.91 5.26 -5.82
C THR A 222 -11.59 4.18 -5.00
N LEU A 223 -10.87 3.12 -4.62
CA LEU A 223 -11.43 2.01 -3.85
C LEU A 223 -11.76 2.41 -2.42
N CYS A 224 -10.86 3.10 -1.73
CA CYS A 224 -11.14 3.61 -0.38
C CYS A 224 -12.34 4.56 -0.39
N SER A 225 -12.44 5.45 -1.39
CA SER A 225 -13.60 6.34 -1.52
C SER A 225 -14.89 5.57 -1.80
N THR A 226 -14.85 4.54 -2.64
CA THR A 226 -16.00 3.64 -2.93
C THR A 226 -16.49 2.93 -1.66
N ILE A 227 -15.54 2.44 -0.86
CA ILE A 227 -15.77 1.75 0.41
C ILE A 227 -16.32 2.72 1.49
N LEU A 228 -15.83 3.96 1.53
CA LEU A 228 -16.36 5.00 2.42
C LEU A 228 -17.74 5.50 1.96
N HIS A 229 -17.99 5.58 0.66
CA HIS A 229 -19.29 5.97 0.14
C HIS A 229 -20.38 4.94 0.50
N SER A 230 -20.06 3.65 0.44
CA SER A 230 -20.95 2.57 0.89
C SER A 230 -21.27 2.64 2.39
N LEU A 231 -20.37 3.15 3.25
CA LEU A 231 -20.68 3.47 4.66
C LEU A 231 -21.75 4.54 4.83
N SER A 232 -21.76 5.58 3.99
CA SER A 232 -22.74 6.66 4.09
C SER A 232 -24.17 6.18 3.84
N HIS A 233 -24.33 5.17 2.97
CA HIS A 233 -25.62 4.55 2.66
C HIS A 233 -26.13 3.59 3.76
N LYS A 234 -25.25 2.95 4.54
CA LYS A 234 -25.62 2.10 5.69
C LYS A 234 -26.38 2.87 6.79
N LYS A 235 -26.13 4.18 6.95
CA LYS A 235 -26.89 5.01 7.91
C LYS A 235 -28.34 5.29 7.48
N LYS A 236 -28.70 5.10 6.19
CA LYS A 236 -30.04 5.44 5.65
C LYS A 236 -30.93 4.25 5.29
N LYS A 237 -30.41 3.03 5.10
CA LYS A 237 -31.23 1.84 4.75
C LYS A 237 -30.88 0.63 5.62
N LYS A 238 -31.82 0.23 6.48
CA LYS A 238 -31.79 -0.96 7.36
C LYS A 238 -31.92 -2.31 6.61
N LYS A 239 -31.57 -2.38 5.32
CA LYS A 239 -31.71 -3.60 4.50
C LYS A 239 -30.34 -4.08 4.04
N LYS A 240 -29.95 -5.27 4.49
CA LYS A 240 -28.73 -5.99 4.13
C LYS A 240 -28.80 -6.29 2.63
N ASN A 241 -28.01 -5.57 1.81
CA ASN A 241 -28.08 -5.69 0.36
C ASN A 241 -27.11 -6.78 -0.14
N SER A 242 -27.63 -7.73 -0.93
CA SER A 242 -26.86 -8.72 -1.70
C SER A 242 -25.75 -8.12 -2.57
N ASN A 243 -25.87 -6.86 -2.98
CA ASN A 243 -24.89 -6.17 -3.81
C ASN A 243 -23.54 -5.92 -3.10
N GLU A 244 -23.52 -5.79 -1.77
CA GLU A 244 -22.27 -5.56 -1.02
C GLU A 244 -21.39 -6.82 -0.96
N GLU A 245 -22.01 -8.00 -0.81
CA GLU A 245 -21.31 -9.29 -0.81
C GLU A 245 -20.77 -9.62 -2.21
N ASN A 246 -21.52 -9.31 -3.27
CA ASN A 246 -21.06 -9.44 -4.66
C ASN A 246 -19.89 -8.50 -4.98
N PHE A 247 -19.93 -7.26 -4.49
CA PHE A 247 -18.82 -6.30 -4.62
C PHE A 247 -17.54 -6.82 -3.98
N ILE A 248 -17.64 -7.37 -2.75
CA ILE A 248 -16.49 -7.96 -2.06
C ILE A 248 -15.99 -9.19 -2.81
N ALA A 249 -16.87 -10.13 -3.16
CA ALA A 249 -16.50 -11.38 -3.82
C ALA A 249 -15.73 -11.15 -5.13
N GLN A 250 -16.15 -10.18 -5.94
CA GLN A 250 -15.49 -9.86 -7.20
C GLN A 250 -14.13 -9.15 -7.02
N PHE A 251 -13.98 -8.41 -5.94
CA PHE A 251 -12.76 -7.66 -5.64
C PHE A 251 -11.69 -8.50 -4.90
N MET A 252 -12.10 -9.52 -4.15
CA MET A 252 -11.21 -10.37 -3.36
C MET A 252 -10.03 -10.98 -4.16
N PRO A 253 -10.19 -11.50 -5.39
CA PRO A 253 -9.07 -12.03 -6.17
C PRO A 253 -7.97 -11.00 -6.42
N TYR A 254 -8.33 -9.73 -6.61
CA TYR A 254 -7.38 -8.63 -6.83
C TYR A 254 -6.64 -8.26 -5.56
N LEU A 255 -7.32 -8.27 -4.41
CA LEU A 255 -6.68 -8.10 -3.11
C LEU A 255 -5.68 -9.23 -2.83
N LEU A 256 -6.04 -10.49 -3.11
CA LEU A 256 -5.13 -11.62 -2.94
C LEU A 256 -3.91 -11.51 -3.87
N LYS A 257 -4.09 -11.06 -5.13
CA LYS A 257 -2.97 -10.75 -6.04
C LYS A 257 -2.08 -9.65 -5.48
N GLY A 258 -2.66 -8.58 -4.92
CA GLY A 258 -1.93 -7.49 -4.27
C GLY A 258 -1.10 -7.94 -3.06
N LEU A 259 -1.68 -8.77 -2.20
CA LEU A 259 -0.98 -9.35 -1.04
C LEU A 259 0.19 -10.24 -1.44
N LYS A 260 0.04 -11.02 -2.53
CA LYS A 260 1.07 -11.91 -3.06
C LYS A 260 2.12 -11.21 -3.93
N SER A 261 1.86 -9.97 -4.38
CA SER A 261 2.73 -9.23 -5.30
C SER A 261 4.13 -8.97 -4.73
N LYS A 262 5.15 -8.89 -5.59
CA LYS A 262 6.50 -8.46 -5.19
C LYS A 262 6.60 -6.95 -4.94
N SER A 263 5.73 -6.14 -5.56
CA SER A 263 5.72 -4.69 -5.38
C SER A 263 5.27 -4.31 -3.96
N LEU A 264 6.14 -3.60 -3.24
CA LEU A 264 5.84 -3.13 -1.88
C LEU A 264 4.69 -2.12 -1.87
N ASP A 265 4.60 -1.25 -2.88
CA ASP A 265 3.55 -0.23 -2.94
C ASP A 265 2.18 -0.85 -3.20
N TYR A 266 2.12 -1.87 -4.07
CA TYR A 266 0.86 -2.57 -4.31
C TYR A 266 0.42 -3.37 -3.09
N LYS A 267 1.35 -4.01 -2.39
CA LYS A 267 1.10 -4.65 -1.07
C LYS A 267 0.56 -3.65 -0.05
N ARG A 268 1.21 -2.49 0.10
CA ARG A 268 0.81 -1.43 1.05
C ARG A 268 -0.58 -0.88 0.73
N ALA A 269 -0.85 -0.56 -0.53
CA ALA A 269 -2.19 -0.13 -0.96
C ALA A 269 -3.24 -1.19 -0.63
N THR A 270 -2.93 -2.46 -0.85
CA THR A 270 -3.80 -3.59 -0.52
C THR A 270 -4.07 -3.70 0.99
N TYR A 271 -3.06 -3.50 1.84
CA TYR A 271 -3.24 -3.46 3.30
C TYR A 271 -4.16 -2.33 3.75
N LEU A 272 -4.02 -1.13 3.18
CA LEU A 272 -4.89 0.01 3.49
C LEU A 272 -6.35 -0.25 3.08
N ILE A 273 -6.56 -0.83 1.90
CA ILE A 273 -7.89 -1.20 1.43
C ILE A 273 -8.50 -2.27 2.34
N LEU A 274 -7.74 -3.31 2.71
CA LEU A 274 -8.19 -4.35 3.64
C LEU A 274 -8.52 -3.79 5.03
N SER A 275 -7.70 -2.88 5.54
CA SER A 275 -7.96 -2.18 6.81
C SER A 275 -9.32 -1.44 6.74
N ASN A 276 -9.56 -0.68 5.68
CA ASN A 276 -10.83 0.01 5.49
C ASN A 276 -12.01 -0.96 5.33
N LEU A 277 -11.86 -2.08 4.61
CA LEU A 277 -12.89 -3.11 4.51
C LEU A 277 -13.20 -3.77 5.86
N SER A 278 -12.18 -4.07 6.67
CA SER A 278 -12.34 -4.71 7.97
C SER A 278 -13.11 -3.85 8.98
N ASN A 279 -13.03 -2.53 8.84
CA ASN A 279 -13.82 -1.59 9.64
C ASN A 279 -15.31 -1.60 9.29
N ILE A 280 -15.71 -2.18 8.13
CA ILE A 280 -17.04 -2.00 7.53
C ILE A 280 -17.78 -3.33 7.40
N PHE A 281 -17.03 -4.41 7.19
CA PHE A 281 -17.54 -5.74 6.91
C PHE A 281 -17.00 -6.74 7.92
N THR A 282 -17.90 -7.48 8.55
CA THR A 282 -17.55 -8.71 9.26
C THR A 282 -17.33 -9.81 8.23
N PHE A 283 -16.07 -10.09 7.91
CA PHE A 283 -15.71 -11.18 6.99
C PHE A 283 -16.21 -12.54 7.52
N GLN A 284 -16.66 -13.41 6.60
CA GLN A 284 -16.94 -14.82 6.88
C GLN A 284 -15.65 -15.54 7.30
N THR A 285 -15.77 -16.59 8.11
CA THR A 285 -14.64 -17.33 8.72
C THR A 285 -13.62 -17.81 7.68
N ASN A 286 -14.09 -18.37 6.56
CA ASN A 286 -13.20 -18.92 5.51
C ASN A 286 -12.32 -17.84 4.85
N ILE A 287 -12.86 -16.63 4.63
CA ILE A 287 -12.12 -15.51 4.03
C ILE A 287 -11.13 -14.91 5.03
N LYS A 288 -11.49 -14.89 6.33
CA LYS A 288 -10.57 -14.51 7.39
C LYS A 288 -9.36 -15.43 7.41
N ASP A 289 -9.56 -16.74 7.34
CA ASP A 289 -8.47 -17.72 7.37
C ASP A 289 -7.56 -17.60 6.15
N GLU A 290 -8.11 -17.34 4.96
CA GLU A 290 -7.31 -17.11 3.75
C GLU A 290 -6.49 -15.81 3.84
N ILE A 291 -7.10 -14.70 4.30
CA ILE A 291 -6.40 -13.43 4.55
C ILE A 291 -5.33 -13.60 5.64
N LEU A 292 -5.62 -14.34 6.72
CA LEU A 292 -4.71 -14.61 7.84
C LEU A 292 -3.57 -15.56 7.42
N SER A 293 -3.82 -16.48 6.48
CA SER A 293 -2.80 -17.37 5.91
C SER A 293 -1.82 -16.62 5.01
N VAL A 294 -2.31 -15.64 4.24
CA VAL A 294 -1.48 -14.79 3.36
C VAL A 294 -0.76 -13.70 4.16
N LEU A 295 -1.40 -13.15 5.19
CA LEU A 295 -0.79 -12.40 6.29
C LEU A 295 -0.08 -13.36 7.26
N SER A 296 0.80 -14.21 6.73
CA SER A 296 1.66 -15.08 7.52
C SER A 296 2.28 -14.29 8.69
N LYS A 297 2.29 -14.88 9.89
CA LYS A 297 2.71 -14.29 11.18
C LYS A 297 3.99 -13.42 11.14
N GLU A 298 4.91 -13.68 10.22
CA GLU A 298 6.14 -12.92 9.98
C GLU A 298 5.93 -11.57 9.23
N LYS A 299 4.94 -11.50 8.33
CA LYS A 299 4.59 -10.27 7.59
C LYS A 299 3.79 -9.29 8.42
N LEU A 300 2.99 -9.78 9.37
CA LEU A 300 2.31 -8.94 10.37
C LEU A 300 3.31 -8.24 11.28
N ILE A 301 4.36 -8.95 11.69
CA ILE A 301 5.51 -8.39 12.39
C ILE A 301 6.20 -7.32 11.54
N SER A 302 6.46 -7.60 10.26
CA SER A 302 7.04 -6.61 9.33
C SER A 302 6.11 -5.41 9.08
N MET A 303 4.79 -5.58 9.10
CA MET A 303 3.80 -4.50 8.98
C MET A 303 3.77 -3.60 10.21
N ILE A 304 3.90 -4.19 11.41
CA ILE A 304 4.05 -3.48 12.68
C ILE A 304 5.39 -2.70 12.68
N MET A 305 6.49 -3.32 12.26
CA MET A 305 7.79 -2.64 12.07
C MET A 305 7.70 -1.49 11.06
N ALA A 306 7.03 -1.70 9.93
CA ALA A 306 6.87 -0.68 8.89
C ALA A 306 5.95 0.48 9.32
N MET A 307 4.90 0.21 10.12
CA MET A 307 4.09 1.27 10.73
C MET A 307 4.91 2.12 11.70
N PHE A 308 5.71 1.49 12.58
CA PHE A 308 6.53 2.23 13.54
C PHE A 308 7.71 2.97 12.87
N ALA A 309 8.33 2.40 11.84
CA ALA A 309 9.35 3.06 11.04
C ALA A 309 8.79 4.25 10.23
N PHE A 310 7.58 4.13 9.68
CA PHE A 310 6.90 5.22 8.96
C PHE A 310 6.60 6.42 9.85
N VAL A 311 6.28 6.19 11.14
CA VAL A 311 6.07 7.26 12.14
C VAL A 311 7.39 7.91 12.57
N GLY A 312 8.50 7.18 12.51
CA GLY A 312 9.82 7.67 12.92
C GLY A 312 10.52 8.54 11.87
N ASP A 313 10.39 8.21 10.57
CA ASP A 313 11.37 8.70 9.60
C ASP A 313 10.94 9.92 8.76
N ARG A 314 9.68 10.11 8.37
CA ARG A 314 9.22 11.34 7.67
C ARG A 314 7.72 11.57 7.78
N LEU A 315 7.30 12.54 8.60
CA LEU A 315 6.15 13.40 8.31
C LEU A 315 6.14 14.60 9.24
N VAL A 316 5.99 15.77 8.61
CA VAL A 316 5.78 17.08 9.20
C VAL A 316 4.73 17.00 10.31
N ARG A 317 5.00 17.73 11.41
CA ARG A 317 4.29 17.87 12.70
C ARG A 317 2.77 18.21 12.66
N LYS A 318 1.99 17.76 11.66
CA LYS A 318 0.56 18.14 11.48
C LYS A 318 -0.45 16.99 11.34
N ASP A 319 -0.04 15.73 11.07
CA ASP A 319 -0.96 14.56 10.94
C ASP A 319 -0.94 13.61 12.15
N ASP A 320 -0.60 14.13 13.33
CA ASP A 320 -0.25 13.33 14.51
C ASP A 320 -1.44 12.61 15.18
N LEU A 321 -2.61 13.23 15.23
CA LEU A 321 -3.78 12.65 15.90
C LEU A 321 -4.39 11.48 15.12
N TYR A 322 -4.52 11.61 13.79
CA TYR A 322 -5.09 10.55 12.97
C TYR A 322 -4.16 9.33 12.91
N SER A 323 -2.85 9.55 12.72
CA SER A 323 -1.85 8.48 12.72
C SER A 323 -1.82 7.75 14.06
N TYR A 324 -1.93 8.48 15.18
CA TYR A 324 -2.04 7.90 16.51
C TYR A 324 -3.34 7.09 16.70
N GLN A 325 -4.49 7.61 16.29
CA GLN A 325 -5.78 6.92 16.38
C GLN A 325 -5.79 5.62 15.55
N VAL A 326 -5.17 5.64 14.36
CA VAL A 326 -5.03 4.44 13.53
C VAL A 326 -4.13 3.42 14.22
N MET A 327 -2.99 3.82 14.79
CA MET A 327 -2.13 2.93 15.57
C MET A 327 -2.85 2.35 16.79
N GLU A 328 -3.55 3.19 17.55
CA GLU A 328 -4.30 2.77 18.75
C GLU A 328 -5.37 1.75 18.40
N LYS A 329 -6.17 2.03 17.38
CA LYS A 329 -7.21 1.12 16.93
C LYS A 329 -6.61 -0.18 16.39
N THR A 330 -5.46 -0.12 15.71
CA THR A 330 -4.77 -1.30 15.18
C THR A 330 -4.24 -2.18 16.31
N ILE A 331 -3.55 -1.61 17.31
CA ILE A 331 -3.04 -2.34 18.49
C ILE A 331 -4.18 -3.02 19.24
N LYS A 332 -5.25 -2.27 19.56
CA LYS A 332 -6.38 -2.78 20.34
C LYS A 332 -7.25 -3.82 19.61
N THR A 333 -7.18 -3.90 18.28
CA THR A 333 -8.02 -4.83 17.50
C THR A 333 -7.23 -6.01 16.92
N VAL A 334 -6.07 -5.73 16.31
CA VAL A 334 -5.28 -6.74 15.60
C VAL A 334 -4.51 -7.61 16.58
N ILE A 335 -3.81 -7.03 17.56
CA ILE A 335 -2.95 -7.80 18.46
C ILE A 335 -3.73 -8.86 19.25
N PRO A 336 -4.88 -8.55 19.89
CA PRO A 336 -5.69 -9.56 20.59
C PRO A 336 -6.16 -10.72 19.72
N SER A 337 -6.41 -10.48 18.43
CA SER A 337 -6.83 -11.54 17.50
C SER A 337 -5.72 -12.56 17.19
N LEU A 338 -4.44 -12.24 17.46
CA LEU A 338 -3.32 -13.13 17.14
C LEU A 338 -3.14 -14.28 18.14
N TYR A 339 -3.68 -14.15 19.36
CA TYR A 339 -3.46 -15.11 20.44
C TYR A 339 -4.73 -15.57 21.19
N LYS A 340 -5.92 -15.01 20.88
CA LYS A 340 -7.19 -15.34 21.55
C LYS A 340 -7.57 -16.83 21.55
N GLU A 341 -7.16 -17.61 20.56
CA GLU A 341 -7.60 -19.00 20.37
C GLU A 341 -6.59 -20.08 20.83
N LYS A 342 -5.49 -19.71 21.48
CA LYS A 342 -4.41 -20.66 21.82
C LYS A 342 -4.32 -21.00 23.30
N ASN A 343 -3.71 -22.13 23.66
CA ASN A 343 -3.35 -22.46 25.04
C ASN A 343 -2.20 -21.58 25.55
N LEU A 344 -2.11 -21.34 26.87
CA LEU A 344 -1.11 -20.45 27.50
C LEU A 344 0.35 -20.73 27.05
N GLU A 345 0.75 -21.99 26.97
CA GLU A 345 2.10 -22.39 26.53
C GLU A 345 2.38 -22.08 25.05
N GLN A 346 1.35 -22.10 24.20
CA GLN A 346 1.47 -21.74 22.79
C GLN A 346 1.36 -20.22 22.56
N ARG A 347 0.81 -19.47 23.52
CA ARG A 347 0.71 -18.00 23.47
C ARG A 347 2.06 -17.35 23.76
N ARG A 348 2.77 -17.77 24.80
CA ARG A 348 4.06 -17.21 25.24
C ARG A 348 5.08 -16.90 24.12
N PRO A 349 5.41 -17.82 23.20
CA PRO A 349 6.37 -17.53 22.14
C PRO A 349 5.89 -16.47 21.13
N ILE A 350 4.57 -16.34 20.95
CA ILE A 350 3.99 -15.32 20.07
C ILE A 350 4.06 -13.96 20.76
N LEU A 351 3.70 -13.92 22.04
CA LEU A 351 3.74 -12.69 22.83
C LEU A 351 5.17 -12.16 22.95
N ALA A 352 6.14 -13.04 23.21
CA ALA A 352 7.55 -12.69 23.20
C ALA A 352 8.02 -12.11 21.87
N LYS A 353 7.61 -12.68 20.72
CA LYS A 353 7.94 -12.10 19.41
C LYS A 353 7.36 -10.70 19.24
N ILE A 354 6.11 -10.47 19.64
CA ILE A 354 5.47 -9.15 19.55
C ILE A 354 6.18 -8.14 20.44
N THR A 355 6.49 -8.51 21.69
CA THR A 355 7.23 -7.64 22.61
C THR A 355 8.63 -7.33 22.08
N HIS A 356 9.35 -8.30 21.52
CA HIS A 356 10.70 -8.10 20.98
C HIS A 356 10.72 -7.09 19.82
N VAL A 357 9.79 -7.25 18.87
CA VAL A 357 9.60 -6.36 17.73
C VAL A 357 9.35 -4.92 18.19
N PHE A 358 8.52 -4.77 19.22
CA PHE A 358 8.24 -3.45 19.76
C PHE A 358 9.45 -2.84 20.47
N VAL A 359 10.12 -3.62 21.32
CA VAL A 359 11.29 -3.18 22.08
C VAL A 359 12.44 -2.76 21.18
N THR A 360 12.69 -3.48 20.08
CA THR A 360 13.67 -3.09 19.06
C THR A 360 13.25 -1.83 18.28
N SER A 361 11.95 -1.60 18.12
CA SER A 361 11.41 -0.41 17.44
C SER A 361 11.33 0.84 18.32
N LEU A 362 11.37 0.68 19.65
CA LEU A 362 11.20 1.77 20.61
C LEU A 362 12.18 2.93 20.41
N ALA A 363 13.41 2.64 19.97
CA ALA A 363 14.44 3.64 19.71
C ALA A 363 14.06 4.57 18.54
N HIS A 364 13.28 4.08 17.58
CA HIS A 364 12.84 4.82 16.39
C HIS A 364 11.59 5.69 16.64
N LEU A 365 10.90 5.49 17.78
CA LEU A 365 9.72 6.27 18.12
C LEU A 365 10.10 7.62 18.74
N PRO A 366 9.32 8.71 18.53
CA PRO A 366 9.51 9.97 19.23
C PRO A 366 9.38 9.81 20.76
N ALA A 367 10.28 10.43 21.53
CA ALA A 367 10.34 10.27 22.99
C ALA A 367 8.99 10.47 23.70
N HIS A 368 8.20 11.46 23.27
CA HIS A 368 6.90 11.81 23.84
C HIS A 368 5.77 10.78 23.58
N ARG A 369 5.95 9.79 22.69
CA ARG A 369 4.93 8.75 22.39
C ARG A 369 5.31 7.35 22.81
N ARG A 370 6.61 7.11 23.08
CA ARG A 370 7.14 5.79 23.45
C ARG A 370 6.36 5.19 24.61
N GLN A 371 6.11 6.02 25.62
CA GLN A 371 5.42 5.66 26.85
C GLN A 371 3.99 5.20 26.58
N ASP A 372 3.17 6.05 25.97
CA ASP A 372 1.75 5.74 25.73
C ASP A 372 1.55 4.52 24.82
N ILE A 373 2.36 4.38 23.77
CA ILE A 373 2.29 3.23 22.87
C ILE A 373 2.73 1.94 23.60
N PHE A 374 3.76 2.02 24.45
CA PHE A 374 4.21 0.87 25.26
C PHE A 374 3.10 0.39 26.18
N ARG A 375 2.46 1.31 26.91
CA ARG A 375 1.33 1.01 27.79
C ARG A 375 0.18 0.36 27.03
N MET A 376 -0.27 0.96 25.93
CA MET A 376 -1.36 0.41 25.12
C MET A 376 -1.08 -1.00 24.59
N LEU A 377 0.16 -1.27 24.19
CA LEU A 377 0.56 -2.60 23.70
C LEU A 377 0.54 -3.63 24.83
N MET A 378 1.11 -3.30 26.00
CA MET A 378 1.13 -4.21 27.16
C MET A 378 -0.27 -4.48 27.71
N GLU A 379 -1.12 -3.45 27.81
CA GLU A 379 -2.54 -3.60 28.15
C GLU A 379 -3.25 -4.51 27.15
N SER A 380 -2.95 -4.36 25.85
CA SER A 380 -3.60 -5.17 24.81
C SER A 380 -3.23 -6.64 24.91
N ILE A 381 -1.97 -6.96 25.21
CA ILE A 381 -1.43 -8.34 25.22
C ILE A 381 -1.69 -9.07 26.55
N GLY A 382 -1.79 -8.33 27.65
CA GLY A 382 -1.86 -8.87 29.01
C GLY A 382 -0.61 -8.48 29.80
N GLN A 383 -0.66 -7.31 30.44
CA GLN A 383 0.46 -6.69 31.15
C GLN A 383 1.03 -7.59 32.27
N ASP A 384 0.17 -8.30 33.00
CA ASP A 384 0.60 -9.19 34.09
C ASP A 384 1.38 -10.41 33.59
N GLU A 385 1.17 -10.80 32.32
CA GLU A 385 1.84 -11.95 31.74
C GLU A 385 3.13 -11.61 31.01
N CYS A 386 3.23 -10.42 30.42
CA CYS A 386 4.25 -10.11 29.40
C CYS A 386 5.14 -8.91 29.71
N LEU A 387 4.82 -8.09 30.72
CA LEU A 387 5.59 -6.87 31.02
C LEU A 387 7.07 -7.17 31.29
N TRP A 388 7.36 -8.29 31.96
CA TRP A 388 8.71 -8.76 32.26
C TRP A 388 9.53 -9.20 31.02
N PHE A 389 8.91 -9.46 29.87
CA PHE A 389 9.62 -9.78 28.63
C PHE A 389 10.41 -8.57 28.10
N ALA A 390 9.87 -7.37 28.24
CA ALA A 390 10.45 -6.16 27.66
C ALA A 390 11.88 -5.84 28.13
N PRO A 391 12.17 -5.76 29.44
CA PRO A 391 13.54 -5.47 29.90
C PRO A 391 14.52 -6.57 29.50
N ILE A 392 14.11 -7.84 29.57
CA ILE A 392 14.93 -9.00 29.16
C ILE A 392 15.32 -8.88 27.69
N GLN A 393 14.34 -8.67 26.80
CA GLN A 393 14.57 -8.60 25.37
C GLN A 393 15.31 -7.34 24.93
N LEU A 394 15.14 -6.22 25.66
CA LEU A 394 15.88 -4.99 25.38
C LEU A 394 17.36 -5.19 25.67
N PHE A 395 17.69 -5.66 26.88
CA PHE A 395 19.08 -5.90 27.26
C PHE A 395 19.73 -6.97 26.40
N ASP A 396 19.01 -8.04 26.05
CA ASP A 396 19.46 -9.07 25.11
C ASP A 396 19.82 -8.46 23.74
N SER A 397 18.94 -7.63 23.18
CA SER A 397 19.17 -6.99 21.88
C SER A 397 20.40 -6.05 21.88
N ILE A 398 20.63 -5.33 22.99
CA ILE A 398 21.76 -4.40 23.13
C ILE A 398 23.09 -5.14 23.28
N LEU A 399 23.11 -6.25 24.02
CA LEU A 399 24.30 -7.09 24.21
C LEU A 399 24.68 -7.84 22.92
N LEU A 400 23.69 -8.30 22.16
CA LEU A 400 23.92 -9.04 20.92
C LEU A 400 24.19 -8.11 19.71
N SER A 401 23.98 -6.80 19.85
CA SER A 401 24.21 -5.81 18.79
C SER A 401 25.68 -5.79 18.31
N PRO A 402 25.93 -5.88 16.99
CA PRO A 402 27.29 -5.94 16.43
C PRO A 402 28.09 -4.63 16.62
N ILE A 403 27.40 -3.51 16.78
CA ILE A 403 28.00 -2.19 17.01
C ILE A 403 28.60 -2.14 18.43
N ASN A 404 27.86 -2.63 19.41
CA ASN A 404 28.24 -2.59 20.82
C ASN A 404 29.29 -3.65 21.20
N ARG A 405 29.43 -4.70 20.38
CA ARG A 405 30.48 -5.72 20.57
C ARG A 405 31.91 -5.19 20.34
N LYS A 406 32.07 -4.07 19.64
CA LYS A 406 33.38 -3.52 19.29
C LYS A 406 33.86 -2.38 20.19
N ASN A 407 32.98 -1.77 20.98
CA ASN A 407 33.31 -0.59 21.79
C ASN A 407 32.58 -0.60 23.16
N GLU A 408 33.32 -0.87 24.24
CA GLU A 408 32.77 -1.01 25.60
C GLU A 408 32.12 0.26 26.14
N GLU A 409 32.59 1.45 25.76
CA GLU A 409 31.99 2.72 26.21
C GLU A 409 30.61 2.93 25.60
N THR A 410 30.45 2.60 24.31
CA THR A 410 29.14 2.68 23.64
C THR A 410 28.15 1.68 24.23
N LEU A 411 28.60 0.48 24.61
CA LEU A 411 27.78 -0.51 25.28
C LEU A 411 27.27 0.02 26.63
N LYS A 412 28.17 0.59 27.45
CA LYS A 412 27.79 1.16 28.77
C LYS A 412 26.75 2.27 28.61
N LYS A 413 26.94 3.19 27.67
CA LYS A 413 25.99 4.28 27.41
C LYS A 413 24.62 3.75 26.96
N SER A 414 24.59 2.83 26.00
CA SER A 414 23.33 2.22 25.55
C SER A 414 22.59 1.46 26.64
N LEU A 415 23.30 0.80 27.56
CA LEU A 415 22.69 0.11 28.70
C LEU A 415 22.08 1.07 29.73
N ILE A 416 22.70 2.24 29.94
CA ILE A 416 22.17 3.30 30.81
C ILE A 416 20.89 3.89 30.18
N ASP A 417 20.95 4.29 28.91
CA ASP A 417 19.81 4.87 28.19
C ASP A 417 18.62 3.89 28.16
N ALA A 418 18.89 2.59 27.97
CA ALA A 418 17.90 1.53 28.00
C ALA A 418 17.26 1.34 29.38
N ASN A 419 18.05 1.40 30.46
CA ASN A 419 17.55 1.35 31.83
C ASN A 419 16.59 2.51 32.13
N GLU A 420 16.98 3.74 31.79
CA GLU A 420 16.16 4.93 32.00
C GLU A 420 14.85 4.84 31.20
N GLN A 421 14.93 4.39 29.94
CA GLN A 421 13.78 4.21 29.08
C GLN A 421 12.79 3.16 29.63
N MET A 422 13.29 2.03 30.14
CA MET A 422 12.44 1.00 30.74
C MET A 422 11.85 1.46 32.07
N LEU A 423 12.62 2.15 32.92
CA LEU A 423 12.15 2.70 34.19
C LEU A 423 10.95 3.65 33.97
N ASN A 424 11.09 4.55 33.01
CA ASN A 424 10.05 5.47 32.58
C ASN A 424 8.80 4.75 32.00
N SER A 425 8.99 3.61 31.34
CA SER A 425 7.90 2.80 30.81
C SER A 425 7.14 2.09 31.93
N PHE A 426 7.83 1.59 32.96
CA PHE A 426 7.24 0.88 34.10
C PHE A 426 6.40 1.79 35.02
N ASN A 427 6.71 3.09 35.10
CA ASN A 427 5.95 4.07 35.89
C ASN A 427 4.45 4.15 35.53
N GLN A 428 4.04 3.66 34.36
CA GLN A 428 2.66 3.73 33.89
C GLN A 428 1.77 2.58 34.36
N PHE A 429 2.33 1.57 35.04
CA PHE A 429 1.62 0.35 35.44
C PHE A 429 1.38 0.31 36.95
N SER A 430 0.42 -0.50 37.39
CA SER A 430 0.12 -0.66 38.81
C SER A 430 1.25 -1.35 39.58
N SER A 431 1.36 -1.07 40.88
CA SER A 431 2.32 -1.70 41.78
C SER A 431 2.24 -3.23 41.77
N SER A 432 1.03 -3.80 41.65
CA SER A 432 0.81 -5.24 41.54
C SER A 432 1.45 -5.86 40.30
N THR A 433 1.22 -5.27 39.11
CA THR A 433 1.78 -5.74 37.84
C THR A 433 3.31 -5.59 37.82
N ILE A 434 3.83 -4.50 38.39
CA ILE A 434 5.28 -4.28 38.53
C ILE A 434 5.89 -5.38 39.42
N LEU A 435 5.31 -5.63 40.61
CA LEU A 435 5.81 -6.67 41.52
C LEU A 435 5.80 -8.06 40.88
N ILE A 436 4.69 -8.45 40.24
CA ILE A 436 4.60 -9.73 39.51
C ILE A 436 5.72 -9.83 38.46
N SER A 437 5.98 -8.75 37.75
CA SER A 437 7.04 -8.69 36.73
C SER A 437 8.44 -8.82 37.34
N LEU A 438 8.71 -8.13 38.45
CA LEU A 438 9.98 -8.22 39.17
C LEU A 438 10.22 -9.63 39.71
N THR A 439 9.21 -10.28 40.29
CA THR A 439 9.32 -11.68 40.76
C THR A 439 9.68 -12.62 39.62
N ARG A 440 9.10 -12.42 38.42
CA ARG A 440 9.42 -13.23 37.24
C ARG A 440 10.83 -12.97 36.71
N ILE A 441 11.28 -11.71 36.70
CA ILE A 441 12.67 -11.37 36.34
C ILE A 441 13.66 -12.03 37.30
N LEU A 442 13.38 -11.99 38.62
CA LEU A 442 14.21 -12.66 39.62
C LEU A 442 14.23 -14.18 39.44
N ASN A 443 13.09 -14.80 39.11
CA ASN A 443 13.06 -16.23 38.78
C ASN A 443 13.89 -16.57 37.53
N VAL A 444 13.94 -15.70 36.52
CA VAL A 444 14.84 -15.87 35.39
C VAL A 444 16.31 -15.78 35.83
N LEU A 445 16.65 -14.78 36.64
CA LEU A 445 18.00 -14.59 37.16
C LEU A 445 18.51 -15.80 37.94
N LEU A 446 17.66 -16.38 38.78
CA LEU A 446 17.96 -17.59 39.56
C LEU A 446 18.19 -18.83 38.68
N ASN A 447 17.48 -18.92 37.55
CA ASN A 447 17.54 -20.07 36.66
C ASN A 447 18.61 -19.95 35.55
N LEU A 448 19.29 -18.81 35.44
CA LEU A 448 20.37 -18.61 34.46
C LEU A 448 21.70 -19.20 34.98
N PRO A 449 22.46 -19.94 34.14
CA PRO A 449 23.75 -20.51 34.55
C PRO A 449 24.78 -19.41 34.84
N ASP A 450 25.75 -19.67 35.73
CA ASP A 450 26.85 -18.73 36.00
C ASP A 450 27.99 -18.84 34.97
N GLN A 451 28.13 -19.99 34.30
CA GLN A 451 29.12 -20.21 33.25
C GLN A 451 28.49 -20.94 32.05
N ILE A 452 28.82 -20.48 30.84
CA ILE A 452 28.38 -21.15 29.60
C ILE A 452 29.36 -22.26 29.24
N THR A 453 28.88 -23.50 29.22
CA THR A 453 29.58 -24.60 28.56
C THR A 453 29.09 -24.74 27.11
N LYS A 454 29.98 -25.10 26.19
CA LYS A 454 29.62 -25.31 24.77
C LYS A 454 28.44 -26.29 24.70
N ASN A 455 27.33 -25.87 24.07
CA ASN A 455 26.07 -26.60 23.91
C ASN A 455 25.06 -26.58 25.09
N GLN A 456 25.16 -25.64 26.05
CA GLN A 456 24.05 -25.45 27.00
C GLN A 456 22.76 -25.00 26.30
N SER A 457 21.71 -25.83 26.40
CA SER A 457 20.36 -25.47 25.96
C SER A 457 19.74 -24.50 26.95
N THR A 458 19.03 -23.50 26.43
CA THR A 458 18.14 -22.64 27.24
C THR A 458 17.12 -23.50 27.97
N PRO A 459 16.81 -23.21 29.25
CA PRO A 459 15.68 -23.86 29.91
C PRO A 459 14.43 -23.69 29.04
N SER A 460 13.67 -24.77 28.84
CA SER A 460 12.49 -24.79 27.96
C SER A 460 11.52 -23.65 28.28
N THR A 461 11.39 -23.31 29.56
CA THR A 461 10.59 -22.22 30.11
C THR A 461 10.93 -20.83 29.55
N TYR A 462 12.18 -20.58 29.13
CA TYR A 462 12.65 -19.25 28.70
C TYR A 462 13.26 -19.24 27.29
N SER A 463 13.24 -20.38 26.60
CA SER A 463 13.78 -20.57 25.25
C SER A 463 13.21 -19.60 24.20
N HIS A 464 12.04 -19.02 24.46
CA HIS A 464 11.37 -18.07 23.59
C HIS A 464 11.77 -16.61 23.83
N LEU A 465 12.59 -16.33 24.86
CA LEU A 465 13.03 -14.98 25.23
C LEU A 465 14.52 -14.76 25.04
N ILE A 466 15.34 -15.76 25.32
CA ILE A 466 16.81 -15.68 25.27
C ILE A 466 17.34 -16.93 24.56
N ASP A 467 18.32 -16.75 23.68
CA ASP A 467 19.11 -17.85 23.12
C ASP A 467 20.53 -17.85 23.72
N LEU A 468 20.74 -18.67 24.76
CA LEU A 468 22.04 -18.80 25.45
C LEU A 468 23.17 -19.27 24.53
N ARG A 469 22.87 -19.84 23.35
CA ARG A 469 23.89 -20.25 22.37
C ARG A 469 24.64 -19.06 21.79
N LEU A 470 24.02 -17.88 21.79
CA LEU A 470 24.60 -16.64 21.26
C LEU A 470 25.45 -15.90 22.31
N TYR A 471 25.42 -16.34 23.57
CA TYR A 471 26.08 -15.68 24.68
C TYR A 471 27.51 -16.17 24.90
N THR A 472 28.32 -15.29 25.47
CA THR A 472 29.60 -15.65 26.10
C THR A 472 29.44 -15.57 27.61
N THR A 473 30.35 -16.19 28.37
CA THR A 473 30.34 -16.09 29.85
C THR A 473 30.34 -14.63 30.33
N LYS A 474 31.07 -13.75 29.63
CA LYS A 474 31.06 -12.30 29.90
C LYS A 474 29.67 -11.68 29.65
N HIS A 475 29.01 -12.03 28.54
CA HIS A 475 27.67 -11.52 28.24
C HIS A 475 26.65 -11.90 29.31
N ILE A 476 26.71 -13.12 29.88
CA ILE A 476 25.81 -13.54 30.95
C ILE A 476 26.02 -12.73 32.22
N HIS A 477 27.27 -12.49 32.63
CA HIS A 477 27.54 -11.69 33.83
C HIS A 477 27.05 -10.25 33.66
N VAL A 478 27.28 -9.63 32.49
CA VAL A 478 26.77 -8.28 32.20
C VAL A 478 25.24 -8.27 32.16
N PHE A 479 24.61 -9.28 31.55
CA PHE A 479 23.15 -9.40 31.50
C PHE A 479 22.52 -9.55 32.89
N LYS A 480 23.07 -10.45 33.72
CA LYS A 480 22.65 -10.64 35.12
C LYS A 480 22.79 -9.35 35.92
N TYR A 481 23.93 -8.69 35.80
CA TYR A 481 24.17 -7.41 36.46
C TYR A 481 23.15 -6.35 36.05
N GLN A 482 22.89 -6.18 34.74
CA GLN A 482 21.96 -5.18 34.25
C GLN A 482 20.52 -5.43 34.68
N LEU A 483 20.06 -6.68 34.68
CA LEU A 483 18.74 -7.03 35.21
C LEU A 483 18.65 -6.76 36.73
N LEU A 484 19.71 -7.06 37.49
CA LEU A 484 19.75 -6.78 38.92
C LEU A 484 19.73 -5.26 39.19
N THR A 485 20.52 -4.48 38.44
CA THR A 485 20.52 -3.02 38.51
C THR A 485 19.15 -2.46 38.15
N PHE A 486 18.49 -2.98 37.13
CA PHE A 486 17.14 -2.59 36.75
C PHE A 486 16.11 -2.86 37.86
N VAL A 487 16.14 -4.06 38.45
CA VAL A 487 15.28 -4.42 39.59
C VAL A 487 15.52 -3.47 40.76
N ASN A 488 16.79 -3.22 41.11
CA ASN A 488 17.14 -2.30 42.18
C ASN A 488 16.66 -0.87 41.91
N ASN A 489 16.80 -0.38 40.67
CA ASN A 489 16.39 0.96 40.28
C ASN A 489 14.86 1.13 40.34
N ILE A 490 14.07 0.11 39.97
CA ILE A 490 12.61 0.16 40.14
C ILE A 490 12.25 0.21 41.63
N LEU A 491 12.82 -0.68 42.44
CA LEU A 491 12.51 -0.75 43.87
C LEU A 491 12.91 0.53 44.61
N SER A 492 13.99 1.19 44.17
CA SER A 492 14.49 2.44 44.73
C SER A 492 13.82 3.69 44.14
N ALA A 493 12.93 3.56 43.15
CA ALA A 493 12.36 4.71 42.47
C ALA A 493 11.25 5.38 43.31
N ASP A 494 11.31 6.71 43.40
CA ASP A 494 10.33 7.51 44.14
C ASP A 494 8.88 7.24 43.74
N PHE A 495 8.62 6.99 42.46
CA PHE A 495 7.27 6.71 41.96
C PHE A 495 6.74 5.39 42.51
N PHE A 496 7.58 4.35 42.60
CA PHE A 496 7.20 3.04 43.07
C PHE A 496 6.98 3.06 44.60
N ILE A 497 7.89 3.70 45.34
CA ILE A 497 7.77 3.88 46.79
C ILE A 497 6.48 4.62 47.15
N LYS A 498 6.16 5.71 46.43
CA LYS A 498 4.90 6.46 46.62
C LYS A 498 3.68 5.60 46.33
N MET A 499 3.70 4.80 45.25
CA MET A 499 2.59 3.90 44.91
C MET A 499 2.37 2.81 45.97
N VAL A 500 3.43 2.19 46.48
CA VAL A 500 3.33 1.14 47.52
C VAL A 500 2.86 1.72 48.85
N ASN A 501 3.37 2.89 49.26
CA ASN A 501 2.93 3.56 50.48
C ASN A 501 1.44 3.95 50.43
N TYR A 502 0.96 4.39 49.27
CA TYR A 502 -0.46 4.69 49.07
C TYR A 502 -1.34 3.43 49.18
N PHE A 503 -0.87 2.31 48.63
CA PHE A 503 -1.56 1.01 48.75
C PHE A 503 -1.59 0.50 50.21
N SER A 504 -0.50 0.67 50.95
CA SER A 504 -0.43 0.32 52.39
C SER A 504 -1.36 1.18 53.24
N PHE A 505 -1.54 2.47 52.90
CA PHE A 505 -2.41 3.37 53.64
C PHE A 505 -3.89 3.04 53.41
N VAL A 506 -4.26 2.68 52.18
CA VAL A 506 -5.65 2.31 51.81
C VAL A 506 -6.06 0.93 52.36
N CYS A 507 -5.13 0.00 52.59
CA CYS A 507 -5.43 -1.30 53.22
C CYS A 507 -5.41 -1.27 54.76
N CYS A 508 -4.89 -0.21 55.38
CA CYS A 508 -4.88 -0.04 56.84
C CYS A 508 -6.05 0.82 57.37
N CYS A 509 -6.83 1.44 56.49
CA CYS A 509 -8.16 2.00 56.79
C CYS A 509 -9.24 1.02 56.36
#